data_AF-A0A516Q5J7-F1
#
_entry.id   AF-A0A516Q5J7-F1
#
_cell.length_a   1.000
_cell.length_b   1.000
_cell.length_c   1.000
_cell.angle_alpha   90.00
_cell.angle_beta   90.00
_cell.angle_gamma   90.00
#
_symmetry.space_group_name_H-M   'P 1'
#
loop_
_entity.id
_entity.type
_entity.pdbx_description
1 polymer ?
#
loop_
_entity_poly.entity_id
_entity_poly.type
_entity_poly.pdbx_seq_one_letter_code
_entity_poly.pdbx_strand_id
1 'polypeptide(L)'
;MATGHAQQPGHAEQHGYSQHQGQSRPGQTPAPGQPRQPVPTGANAESAKLLREAMGQVQRVIVGQEHMVEQLMVGLLAKGHILLEGVPGVAKTLAVRSFSTVVGGAFSRIQFTPDLVPSDIVGTRIYRASQEKFDIELGPVFVNFVLADEINRAPAKVQSAMLELMAEGQVSIGGETHILPKPFIVIATQNPVESEGVYPLPEAQRDRFLLKVDVPYPRGNEEFEILRRMSVEPPTATPVLDPEKIRELQKKASDVFVHNLVAEYIVRLVMATRTPAEFNLPDLTSVIQIGCSPRATLGLVAAARALALIHGRDYVLPTDVQAVARDVMAHRIVLGFDAVADNVSTTQVVERIVAMVPPPTPVWNSDRGSQQHQPQPNYR
;
A
#
# COMPACT_ATOMS: atom_id res chain seq x y z
N MET A 1 -44.28 -6.15 63.49
CA MET A 1 -44.15 -5.15 64.58
C MET A 1 -43.07 -4.18 64.09
N ALA A 2 -43.34 -2.95 63.64
CA ALA A 2 -44.08 -1.82 64.25
C ALA A 2 -43.22 -1.10 65.31
N THR A 3 -43.09 0.25 65.36
CA THR A 3 -43.61 1.36 64.51
C THR A 3 -42.88 2.69 64.84
N GLY A 4 -43.01 3.73 63.99
CA GLY A 4 -42.52 5.11 64.23
C GLY A 4 -41.64 5.61 63.07
N HIS A 5 -41.92 6.62 62.24
CA HIS A 5 -42.66 7.91 62.35
C HIS A 5 -42.06 8.91 63.37
N ALA A 6 -41.91 10.20 63.06
CA ALA A 6 -41.90 10.96 61.79
C ALA A 6 -41.44 12.42 62.05
N GLN A 7 -41.00 13.19 61.03
CA GLN A 7 -41.49 14.56 60.70
C GLN A 7 -40.65 15.34 59.66
N GLN A 8 -41.37 16.11 58.84
CA GLN A 8 -40.99 17.30 58.05
C GLN A 8 -41.92 18.44 58.52
N PRO A 9 -41.60 19.77 58.40
CA PRO A 9 -41.54 20.51 57.11
C PRO A 9 -40.44 21.62 57.07
N GLY A 10 -40.26 22.46 56.05
CA GLY A 10 -40.83 22.54 54.68
C GLY A 10 -40.71 23.95 54.07
N HIS A 11 -40.93 24.09 52.74
CA HIS A 11 -40.93 25.33 51.93
C HIS A 11 -39.55 26.05 51.82
N ALA A 12 -39.18 26.81 50.77
CA ALA A 12 -39.87 27.32 49.57
C ALA A 12 -38.81 27.57 48.42
N GLU A 13 -39.11 27.88 47.14
CA GLU A 13 -40.42 28.05 46.47
C GLU A 13 -40.46 27.64 44.96
N GLN A 14 -40.31 28.56 44.00
CA GLN A 14 -40.82 28.47 42.61
C GLN A 14 -40.14 29.40 41.57
N HIS A 15 -40.57 29.26 40.30
CA HIS A 15 -40.32 30.05 39.09
C HIS A 15 -38.96 29.86 38.36
N GLY A 16 -38.90 29.74 37.04
CA GLY A 16 -40.02 29.70 36.06
C GLY A 16 -39.57 29.35 34.63
N TYR A 17 -40.51 28.85 33.81
CA TYR A 17 -40.31 28.63 32.37
C TYR A 17 -40.42 29.94 31.59
N SER A 18 -39.50 30.17 30.64
CA SER A 18 -39.67 31.15 29.54
C SER A 18 -39.09 30.59 28.25
N GLN A 19 -39.87 30.66 27.17
CA GLN A 19 -39.41 30.37 25.81
C GLN A 19 -38.67 31.60 25.25
N HIS A 20 -37.67 31.40 24.40
CA HIS A 20 -37.33 32.42 23.39
C HIS A 20 -36.96 31.78 22.05
N GLN A 21 -37.58 32.28 20.98
CA GLN A 21 -37.36 31.85 19.61
C GLN A 21 -36.19 32.62 18.99
N GLY A 22 -35.47 31.94 18.09
CA GLY A 22 -34.80 32.47 16.90
C GLY A 22 -34.03 33.79 16.97
N GLN A 23 -32.71 33.72 16.85
CA GLN A 23 -31.96 34.73 16.10
C GLN A 23 -30.70 34.15 15.44
N SER A 24 -30.82 33.83 14.15
CA SER A 24 -29.69 33.45 13.30
C SER A 24 -28.75 34.65 13.14
N ARG A 25 -27.48 34.52 13.53
CA ARG A 25 -26.45 35.55 13.28
C ARG A 25 -25.82 35.33 11.90
N PRO A 26 -26.05 36.21 10.91
CA PRO A 26 -25.27 36.20 9.67
C PRO A 26 -23.86 36.76 9.94
N GLY A 27 -22.84 36.18 9.30
CA GLY A 27 -21.47 36.70 9.33
C GLY A 27 -20.62 36.24 10.52
N GLN A 28 -20.12 35.01 10.46
CA GLN A 28 -18.84 34.65 11.06
C GLN A 28 -17.85 34.25 9.95
N THR A 29 -16.93 35.15 9.64
CA THR A 29 -15.82 34.89 8.72
C THR A 29 -14.87 33.87 9.37
N PRO A 30 -14.58 32.71 8.75
CA PRO A 30 -13.68 31.74 9.34
C PRO A 30 -12.25 32.29 9.39
N ALA A 31 -11.58 32.11 10.53
CA ALA A 31 -10.25 32.68 10.76
C ALA A 31 -9.17 32.10 9.81
N PRO A 32 -8.25 32.93 9.29
CA PRO A 32 -7.12 32.45 8.51
C PRO A 32 -6.06 31.81 9.41
N GLY A 33 -5.54 30.63 9.05
CA GLY A 33 -4.38 30.03 9.71
C GLY A 33 -4.37 28.51 9.83
N GLN A 34 -5.53 27.84 9.77
CA GLN A 34 -5.55 26.37 9.74
C GLN A 34 -5.23 25.83 8.33
N PRO A 35 -4.30 24.86 8.18
CA PRO A 35 -4.10 24.16 6.92
C PRO A 35 -5.37 23.41 6.55
N ARG A 36 -6.11 23.91 5.55
CA ARG A 36 -7.23 23.18 4.97
C ARG A 36 -6.66 21.93 4.28
N GLN A 37 -6.95 20.75 4.82
CA GLN A 37 -6.79 19.52 4.06
C GLN A 37 -7.52 19.69 2.70
N PRO A 38 -6.88 19.38 1.57
CA PRO A 38 -7.49 19.63 0.27
C PRO A 38 -8.74 18.77 0.13
N VAL A 39 -9.90 19.42 0.08
CA VAL A 39 -11.17 18.76 -0.25
C VAL A 39 -11.00 18.16 -1.66
N PRO A 40 -11.26 16.86 -1.88
CA PRO A 40 -11.03 16.23 -3.17
C PRO A 40 -12.08 16.68 -4.19
N THR A 41 -11.79 17.78 -4.89
CA THR A 41 -12.63 18.35 -5.96
C THR A 41 -12.35 17.71 -7.34
N GLY A 42 -11.81 16.50 -7.37
CA GLY A 42 -11.46 15.76 -8.59
C GLY A 42 -12.50 14.72 -8.99
N ALA A 43 -12.44 14.25 -10.25
CA ALA A 43 -13.38 13.26 -10.80
C ALA A 43 -13.44 11.91 -10.04
N ASN A 44 -12.47 11.65 -9.16
CA ASN A 44 -12.36 10.44 -8.35
C ASN A 44 -12.76 10.61 -6.87
N ALA A 45 -13.41 11.72 -6.50
CA ALA A 45 -13.76 12.06 -5.10
C ALA A 45 -14.49 10.92 -4.34
N GLU A 46 -15.48 10.29 -4.96
CA GLU A 46 -16.24 9.18 -4.35
C GLU A 46 -15.39 7.93 -4.13
N SER A 47 -14.64 7.52 -5.16
CA SER A 47 -13.71 6.38 -5.08
C SER A 47 -12.67 6.60 -3.99
N ALA A 48 -12.15 7.82 -3.86
CA ALA A 48 -11.20 8.19 -2.82
C ALA A 48 -11.81 8.26 -1.41
N LYS A 49 -13.09 8.65 -1.28
CA LYS A 49 -13.82 8.53 -0.02
C LYS A 49 -13.90 7.06 0.41
N LEU A 50 -14.35 6.18 -0.49
CA LEU A 50 -14.53 4.76 -0.23
C LEU A 50 -13.20 4.06 0.11
N LEU A 51 -12.11 4.42 -0.60
CA LEU A 51 -10.76 3.92 -0.31
C LEU A 51 -10.25 4.36 1.08
N ARG A 52 -10.48 5.62 1.47
CA ARG A 52 -10.13 6.10 2.84
C ARG A 52 -11.01 5.46 3.92
N GLU A 53 -12.28 5.21 3.64
CA GLU A 53 -13.19 4.50 4.54
C GLU A 53 -12.73 3.06 4.80
N ALA A 54 -12.30 2.35 3.75
CA ALA A 54 -11.69 1.04 3.86
C ALA A 54 -10.37 1.08 4.68
N MET A 55 -9.42 1.95 4.33
CA MET A 55 -8.16 2.07 5.10
C MET A 55 -8.41 2.42 6.57
N GLY A 56 -9.42 3.25 6.86
CA GLY A 56 -9.85 3.60 8.22
C GLY A 56 -10.36 2.41 9.03
N GLN A 57 -11.08 1.45 8.42
CA GLN A 57 -11.48 0.23 9.13
C GLN A 57 -10.30 -0.69 9.43
N VAL A 58 -9.24 -0.70 8.60
CA VAL A 58 -8.00 -1.42 8.92
C VAL A 58 -7.23 -0.71 10.05
N GLN A 59 -7.11 0.62 10.00
CA GLN A 59 -6.48 1.47 11.05
C GLN A 59 -7.27 1.54 12.37
N ARG A 60 -8.50 1.01 12.40
CA ARG A 60 -9.23 0.74 13.65
C ARG A 60 -8.62 -0.47 14.39
N VAL A 61 -8.20 -1.50 13.65
CA VAL A 61 -7.63 -2.73 14.20
C VAL A 61 -6.12 -2.64 14.39
N ILE A 62 -5.43 -1.96 13.46
CA ILE A 62 -3.97 -1.82 13.44
C ILE A 62 -3.57 -0.41 13.87
N VAL A 63 -2.50 -0.29 14.68
CA VAL A 63 -2.00 0.96 15.26
C VAL A 63 -0.57 1.22 14.77
N GLY A 64 -0.25 2.45 14.34
CA GLY A 64 1.12 2.85 14.01
C GLY A 64 1.69 2.28 12.71
N GLN A 65 0.82 1.81 11.82
CA GLN A 65 1.18 1.17 10.54
C GLN A 65 0.43 1.78 9.36
N GLU A 66 0.11 3.07 9.44
CA GLU A 66 -0.71 3.81 8.47
C GLU A 66 -0.11 3.71 7.05
N HIS A 67 1.21 3.87 6.94
CA HIS A 67 1.98 3.69 5.71
C HIS A 67 1.86 2.27 5.14
N MET A 68 1.93 1.22 5.97
CA MET A 68 1.76 -0.15 5.49
C MET A 68 0.33 -0.38 4.99
N VAL A 69 -0.69 0.13 5.68
CA VAL A 69 -2.09 0.03 5.24
C VAL A 69 -2.32 0.75 3.91
N GLU A 70 -1.70 1.92 3.71
CA GLU A 70 -1.71 2.62 2.43
C GLU A 70 -1.01 1.82 1.34
N GLN A 71 0.18 1.27 1.59
CA GLN A 71 0.90 0.45 0.61
C GLN A 71 0.19 -0.87 0.27
N LEU A 72 -0.54 -1.48 1.21
CA LEU A 72 -1.44 -2.60 0.92
C LEU A 72 -2.52 -2.19 -0.10
N MET A 73 -3.12 -1.00 0.05
CA MET A 73 -4.11 -0.46 -0.89
C MET A 73 -3.48 -0.07 -2.24
N VAL A 74 -2.31 0.57 -2.23
CA VAL A 74 -1.55 0.94 -3.45
C VAL A 74 -1.22 -0.30 -4.26
N GLY A 75 -0.65 -1.35 -3.65
CA GLY A 75 -0.31 -2.59 -4.35
C GLY A 75 -1.53 -3.31 -4.91
N LEU A 76 -2.64 -3.39 -4.14
CA LEU A 76 -3.90 -3.97 -4.61
C LEU A 76 -4.47 -3.23 -5.84
N LEU A 77 -4.50 -1.90 -5.81
CA LEU A 77 -5.00 -1.08 -6.93
C LEU A 77 -4.06 -1.12 -8.14
N ALA A 78 -2.75 -1.21 -7.91
CA ALA A 78 -1.73 -1.35 -8.93
C ALA A 78 -1.59 -2.78 -9.49
N LYS A 79 -2.37 -3.76 -8.98
CA LYS A 79 -2.31 -5.20 -9.35
C LYS A 79 -0.93 -5.82 -9.08
N GLY A 80 -0.27 -5.39 -8.01
CA GLY A 80 1.08 -5.81 -7.64
C GLY A 80 1.13 -6.57 -6.32
N HIS A 81 2.02 -7.55 -6.26
CA HIS A 81 2.34 -8.32 -5.05
C HIS A 81 3.23 -7.52 -4.10
N ILE A 82 3.14 -7.79 -2.80
CA ILE A 82 3.79 -7.00 -1.74
C ILE A 82 4.67 -7.90 -0.87
N LEU A 83 5.83 -7.38 -0.47
CA LEU A 83 6.77 -8.03 0.45
C LEU A 83 6.85 -7.21 1.76
N LEU A 84 6.38 -7.78 2.87
CA LEU A 84 6.38 -7.17 4.20
C LEU A 84 7.56 -7.67 5.04
N GLU A 85 8.67 -6.95 4.98
CA GLU A 85 9.86 -7.25 5.78
C GLU A 85 9.74 -6.61 7.15
N GLY A 86 10.09 -7.33 8.21
CA GLY A 86 10.04 -6.81 9.57
C GLY A 86 10.14 -7.91 10.60
N VAL A 87 10.51 -7.53 11.81
CA VAL A 87 10.68 -8.41 12.98
C VAL A 87 9.39 -9.19 13.33
N PRO A 88 9.47 -10.28 14.11
CA PRO A 88 8.29 -10.97 14.63
C PRO A 88 7.44 -10.06 15.53
N GLY A 89 6.15 -10.37 15.67
CA GLY A 89 5.24 -9.70 16.61
C GLY A 89 4.59 -8.41 16.12
N VAL A 90 5.12 -7.71 15.11
CA VAL A 90 4.60 -6.41 14.61
C VAL A 90 3.31 -6.52 13.76
N ALA A 91 2.37 -7.36 14.19
CA ALA A 91 0.99 -7.48 13.68
C ALA A 91 0.79 -7.75 12.16
N LYS A 92 1.83 -7.99 11.35
CA LYS A 92 1.76 -8.20 9.89
C LYS A 92 0.62 -9.15 9.47
N THR A 93 0.55 -10.33 10.08
CA THR A 93 -0.50 -11.35 9.85
C THR A 93 -1.91 -10.86 10.19
N LEU A 94 -2.07 -10.04 11.23
CA LEU A 94 -3.35 -9.44 11.63
C LEU A 94 -3.75 -8.33 10.66
N ALA A 95 -2.80 -7.47 10.25
CA ALA A 95 -3.05 -6.38 9.31
C ALA A 95 -3.50 -6.90 7.93
N VAL A 96 -2.83 -7.92 7.40
CA VAL A 96 -3.20 -8.54 6.11
C VAL A 96 -4.57 -9.23 6.21
N ARG A 97 -4.86 -9.91 7.32
CA ARG A 97 -6.19 -10.51 7.56
C ARG A 97 -7.26 -9.41 7.59
N SER A 98 -7.08 -8.38 8.42
CA SER A 98 -8.03 -7.26 8.52
C SER A 98 -8.22 -6.55 7.18
N PHE A 99 -7.16 -6.31 6.42
CA PHE A 99 -7.23 -5.76 5.07
C PHE A 99 -8.08 -6.64 4.15
N SER A 100 -7.86 -7.95 4.10
CA SER A 100 -8.69 -8.86 3.30
C SER A 100 -10.17 -8.90 3.74
N THR A 101 -10.44 -8.76 5.04
CA THR A 101 -11.82 -8.66 5.59
C THR A 101 -12.51 -7.37 5.18
N VAL A 102 -11.81 -6.23 5.24
CA VAL A 102 -12.37 -4.93 4.79
C VAL A 102 -12.60 -4.91 3.29
N VAL A 103 -11.65 -5.45 2.53
CA VAL A 103 -11.64 -5.39 1.06
C VAL A 103 -12.63 -6.37 0.43
N GLY A 104 -12.94 -7.47 1.10
CA GLY A 104 -13.85 -8.50 0.61
C GLY A 104 -13.19 -9.45 -0.39
N GLY A 105 -13.45 -10.75 -0.24
CA GLY A 105 -12.89 -11.81 -1.07
C GLY A 105 -12.44 -13.01 -0.25
N ALA A 106 -12.03 -14.08 -0.92
CA ALA A 106 -11.46 -15.25 -0.25
C ALA A 106 -10.03 -14.94 0.24
N PHE A 107 -9.71 -15.38 1.46
CA PHE A 107 -8.40 -15.24 2.10
C PHE A 107 -7.81 -16.60 2.46
N SER A 108 -6.49 -16.74 2.31
CA SER A 108 -5.73 -17.91 2.74
C SER A 108 -4.40 -17.49 3.34
N ARG A 109 -3.94 -18.21 4.37
CA ARG A 109 -2.60 -18.06 4.96
C ARG A 109 -1.82 -19.34 4.72
N ILE A 110 -0.76 -19.24 3.93
CA ILE A 110 0.24 -20.28 3.74
C ILE A 110 1.41 -19.93 4.63
N GLN A 111 1.68 -20.76 5.64
CA GLN A 111 2.92 -20.69 6.41
C GLN A 111 4.01 -21.36 5.59
N PHE A 112 5.10 -20.66 5.30
CA PHE A 112 6.25 -21.24 4.63
C PHE A 112 7.14 -21.94 5.68
N THR A 113 7.56 -23.16 5.38
CA THR A 113 8.37 -24.03 6.24
C THR A 113 9.36 -24.86 5.41
N PRO A 114 10.42 -25.44 6.01
CA PRO A 114 11.45 -26.18 5.28
C PRO A 114 10.95 -27.47 4.59
N ASP A 115 9.85 -28.04 5.08
CA ASP A 115 9.21 -29.29 4.63
C ASP A 115 8.11 -29.09 3.58
N LEU A 116 7.61 -27.86 3.42
CA LEU A 116 6.57 -27.50 2.44
C LEU A 116 7.02 -27.87 1.02
N VAL A 117 6.13 -28.46 0.20
CA VAL A 117 6.40 -28.77 -1.21
C VAL A 117 5.48 -27.97 -2.15
N PRO A 118 5.84 -27.77 -3.45
CA PRO A 118 5.05 -26.96 -4.37
C PRO A 118 3.58 -27.39 -4.53
N SER A 119 3.28 -28.70 -4.40
CA SER A 119 1.91 -29.23 -4.43
C SER A 119 1.04 -28.76 -3.27
N ASP A 120 1.63 -28.41 -2.13
CA ASP A 120 0.90 -27.92 -0.96
C ASP A 120 0.46 -26.46 -1.13
N ILE A 121 1.07 -25.77 -2.10
CA ILE A 121 0.72 -24.41 -2.53
C ILE A 121 -0.29 -24.48 -3.68
N VAL A 122 0.02 -25.21 -4.75
CA VAL A 122 -0.79 -25.18 -5.99
C VAL A 122 -1.92 -26.22 -6.02
N GLY A 123 -1.81 -27.30 -5.26
CA GLY A 123 -2.70 -28.46 -5.34
C GLY A 123 -2.03 -29.68 -5.99
N THR A 124 -2.77 -30.78 -6.07
CA THR A 124 -2.27 -32.08 -6.54
C THR A 124 -3.36 -32.92 -7.20
N ARG A 125 -2.97 -34.01 -7.86
CA ARG A 125 -3.91 -35.06 -8.29
C ARG A 125 -3.99 -36.16 -7.23
N ILE A 126 -5.18 -36.36 -6.69
CA ILE A 126 -5.52 -37.42 -5.74
C ILE A 126 -6.24 -38.56 -6.46
N TYR A 127 -6.02 -39.81 -6.02
CA TYR A 127 -6.78 -40.96 -6.52
C TYR A 127 -8.00 -41.21 -5.61
N ARG A 128 -9.21 -40.95 -6.11
CA ARG A 128 -10.45 -41.26 -5.39
C ARG A 128 -10.85 -42.71 -5.66
N ALA A 129 -10.37 -43.63 -4.82
CA ALA A 129 -10.66 -45.05 -4.93
C ALA A 129 -12.17 -45.38 -4.99
N SER A 130 -13.03 -44.60 -4.33
CA SER A 130 -14.50 -44.74 -4.38
C SER A 130 -15.14 -44.40 -5.74
N GLN A 131 -14.35 -43.89 -6.70
CA GLN A 131 -14.77 -43.52 -8.05
C GLN A 131 -13.78 -44.02 -9.12
N GLU A 132 -12.78 -44.81 -8.73
CA GLU A 132 -11.68 -45.36 -9.54
C GLU A 132 -10.97 -44.35 -10.47
N LYS A 133 -11.00 -43.05 -10.12
CA LYS A 133 -10.45 -41.96 -10.93
C LYS A 133 -9.44 -41.10 -10.17
N PHE A 134 -8.57 -40.45 -10.94
CA PHE A 134 -7.85 -39.28 -10.47
C PHE A 134 -8.77 -38.06 -10.48
N ASP A 135 -8.64 -37.23 -9.45
CA ASP A 135 -9.36 -35.98 -9.24
C ASP A 135 -8.35 -34.89 -8.86
N ILE A 136 -8.66 -33.62 -9.12
CA ILE A 136 -7.75 -32.51 -8.78
C ILE A 136 -8.20 -31.87 -7.47
N GLU A 137 -7.30 -31.83 -6.50
CA GLU A 137 -7.46 -31.09 -5.25
C GLU A 137 -6.68 -29.78 -5.36
N LEU A 138 -7.40 -28.66 -5.48
CA LEU A 138 -6.82 -27.33 -5.67
C LEU A 138 -6.17 -26.81 -4.37
N GLY A 139 -4.99 -26.22 -4.50
CA GLY A 139 -4.24 -25.72 -3.36
C GLY A 139 -4.80 -24.43 -2.71
N PRO A 140 -4.26 -24.03 -1.55
CA PRO A 140 -4.68 -22.85 -0.78
C PRO A 140 -4.53 -21.51 -1.50
N VAL A 141 -3.94 -21.46 -2.69
CA VAL A 141 -3.75 -20.26 -3.53
C VAL A 141 -4.96 -19.84 -4.36
N PHE A 142 -6.00 -20.67 -4.50
CA PHE A 142 -7.19 -20.36 -5.31
C PHE A 142 -8.17 -19.42 -4.57
N VAL A 143 -7.64 -18.31 -4.07
CA VAL A 143 -8.32 -17.27 -3.27
C VAL A 143 -7.89 -15.88 -3.75
N ASN A 144 -8.59 -14.82 -3.35
CA ASN A 144 -8.24 -13.44 -3.74
C ASN A 144 -6.97 -12.93 -3.03
N PHE A 145 -6.80 -13.28 -1.76
CA PHE A 145 -5.71 -12.81 -0.89
C PHE A 145 -4.91 -13.98 -0.33
N VAL A 146 -3.66 -14.14 -0.79
CA VAL A 146 -2.71 -15.11 -0.24
C VAL A 146 -1.71 -14.39 0.66
N LEU A 147 -1.74 -14.70 1.96
CA LEU A 147 -0.65 -14.37 2.88
C LEU A 147 0.38 -15.50 2.84
N ALA A 148 1.54 -15.23 2.25
CA ALA A 148 2.70 -16.13 2.24
C ALA A 148 3.62 -15.76 3.42
N ASP A 149 3.28 -16.25 4.61
CA ASP A 149 3.98 -15.88 5.85
C ASP A 149 5.35 -16.58 5.91
N GLU A 150 6.40 -15.79 6.17
CA GLU A 150 7.80 -16.23 6.30
C GLU A 150 8.38 -16.93 5.05
N ILE A 151 8.18 -16.33 3.86
CA ILE A 151 8.57 -16.90 2.55
C ILE A 151 10.05 -17.30 2.46
N ASN A 152 10.92 -16.71 3.30
CA ASN A 152 12.34 -17.09 3.42
C ASN A 152 12.59 -18.43 4.15
N ARG A 153 11.58 -19.13 4.68
CA ARG A 153 11.77 -20.40 5.42
C ARG A 153 11.53 -21.67 4.59
N ALA A 154 11.00 -21.56 3.37
CA ALA A 154 10.81 -22.71 2.48
C ALA A 154 11.90 -22.80 1.39
N PRO A 155 12.22 -24.00 0.87
CA PRO A 155 13.23 -24.17 -0.17
C PRO A 155 12.94 -23.40 -1.45
N ALA A 156 14.00 -23.04 -2.19
CA ALA A 156 13.91 -22.22 -3.41
C ALA A 156 12.96 -22.74 -4.50
N LYS A 157 12.66 -24.05 -4.54
CA LYS A 157 11.64 -24.64 -5.44
C LYS A 157 10.22 -24.17 -5.10
N VAL A 158 9.92 -24.07 -3.81
CA VAL A 158 8.62 -23.65 -3.24
C VAL A 158 8.42 -22.15 -3.46
N GLN A 159 9.46 -21.37 -3.18
CA GLN A 159 9.52 -19.94 -3.52
C GLN A 159 9.28 -19.73 -5.02
N SER A 160 9.96 -20.49 -5.88
CA SER A 160 9.80 -20.41 -7.35
C SER A 160 8.36 -20.68 -7.81
N ALA A 161 7.69 -21.71 -7.26
CA ALA A 161 6.30 -22.03 -7.61
C ALA A 161 5.32 -20.90 -7.24
N MET A 162 5.49 -20.25 -6.07
CA MET A 162 4.72 -19.06 -5.70
C MET A 162 4.99 -17.88 -6.66
N LEU A 163 6.24 -17.70 -7.07
CA LEU A 163 6.69 -16.60 -7.93
C LEU A 163 6.34 -16.78 -9.43
N GLU A 164 6.13 -18.02 -9.86
CA GLU A 164 5.56 -18.41 -11.15
C GLU A 164 4.05 -18.12 -11.15
N LEU A 165 3.34 -18.55 -10.11
CA LEU A 165 1.92 -18.29 -9.90
C LEU A 165 1.61 -16.77 -9.85
N MET A 166 2.47 -15.98 -9.21
CA MET A 166 2.44 -14.50 -9.22
C MET A 166 2.66 -13.88 -10.61
N ALA A 167 3.34 -14.57 -11.54
CA ALA A 167 3.61 -14.05 -12.88
C ALA A 167 2.51 -14.43 -13.88
N GLU A 168 2.06 -15.70 -13.86
CA GLU A 168 1.14 -16.26 -14.86
C GLU A 168 -0.34 -16.09 -14.49
N GLY A 169 -0.68 -15.99 -13.19
CA GLY A 169 -2.06 -15.86 -12.73
C GLY A 169 -2.93 -17.11 -12.92
N GLN A 170 -2.31 -18.26 -13.19
CA GLN A 170 -2.91 -19.57 -13.42
C GLN A 170 -1.91 -20.69 -13.08
N VAL A 171 -2.38 -21.93 -12.90
CA VAL A 171 -1.51 -23.12 -12.75
C VAL A 171 -2.07 -24.29 -13.57
N SER A 172 -1.21 -25.11 -14.17
CA SER A 172 -1.60 -26.35 -14.83
C SER A 172 -1.35 -27.57 -13.93
N ILE A 173 -2.38 -28.33 -13.60
CA ILE A 173 -2.32 -29.51 -12.72
C ILE A 173 -2.77 -30.73 -13.54
N GLY A 174 -1.90 -31.73 -13.71
CA GLY A 174 -2.22 -32.97 -14.44
C GLY A 174 -2.58 -32.81 -15.93
N GLY A 175 -2.36 -31.63 -16.51
CA GLY A 175 -2.74 -31.27 -17.89
C GLY A 175 -3.96 -30.35 -17.99
N GLU A 176 -4.63 -30.03 -16.88
CA GLU A 176 -5.75 -29.09 -16.83
C GLU A 176 -5.28 -27.74 -16.26
N THR A 177 -5.70 -26.61 -16.85
CA THR A 177 -5.25 -25.26 -16.45
C THR A 177 -6.33 -24.56 -15.63
N HIS A 178 -5.99 -24.17 -14.40
CA HIS A 178 -6.86 -23.50 -13.46
C HIS A 178 -6.43 -22.04 -13.29
N ILE A 179 -7.34 -21.10 -13.55
CA ILE A 179 -7.09 -19.65 -13.48
C ILE A 179 -7.42 -19.13 -12.08
N LEU A 180 -6.60 -18.24 -11.54
CA LEU A 180 -6.83 -17.64 -10.22
C LEU A 180 -8.02 -16.66 -10.22
N PRO A 181 -8.76 -16.53 -9.11
CA PRO A 181 -9.84 -15.55 -8.99
C PRO A 181 -9.29 -14.12 -9.09
N LYS A 182 -10.13 -13.17 -9.54
CA LYS A 182 -9.72 -11.77 -9.75
C LYS A 182 -10.55 -10.85 -8.83
N PRO A 183 -9.92 -9.90 -8.09
CA PRO A 183 -8.49 -9.63 -8.02
C PRO A 183 -7.72 -10.78 -7.34
N PHE A 184 -6.45 -10.90 -7.69
CA PHE A 184 -5.49 -11.79 -7.03
C PHE A 184 -4.34 -10.94 -6.47
N ILE A 185 -3.93 -11.18 -5.22
CA ILE A 185 -2.73 -10.59 -4.64
C ILE A 185 -2.05 -11.59 -3.70
N VAL A 186 -0.72 -11.58 -3.75
CA VAL A 186 0.14 -12.26 -2.77
C VAL A 186 0.80 -11.18 -1.92
N ILE A 187 0.66 -11.31 -0.61
CA ILE A 187 1.36 -10.50 0.37
C ILE A 187 2.28 -11.48 1.11
N ALA A 188 3.56 -11.44 0.78
CA ALA A 188 4.57 -12.28 1.43
C ALA A 188 5.14 -11.54 2.65
N THR A 189 5.54 -12.27 3.68
CA THR A 189 6.28 -11.69 4.82
C THR A 189 7.68 -12.29 4.92
N GLN A 190 8.64 -11.49 5.38
CA GLN A 190 9.99 -11.96 5.71
C GLN A 190 10.40 -11.47 7.09
N ASN A 191 11.16 -12.31 7.79
CA ASN A 191 11.83 -12.00 9.05
C ASN A 191 13.34 -11.83 8.78
N PRO A 192 13.92 -10.62 8.90
CA PRO A 192 15.32 -10.37 8.58
C PRO A 192 16.30 -10.83 9.67
N VAL A 193 15.81 -11.27 10.85
CA VAL A 193 16.64 -11.61 12.03
C VAL A 193 16.91 -13.12 12.15
N GLU A 194 16.18 -13.94 11.40
CA GLU A 194 16.25 -15.41 11.50
C GLU A 194 17.44 -15.95 10.69
N SER A 195 18.39 -16.58 11.39
CA SER A 195 19.68 -17.02 10.82
C SER A 195 19.77 -18.52 10.51
N GLU A 196 18.79 -19.31 10.98
CA GLU A 196 18.77 -20.77 10.84
C GLU A 196 17.60 -21.20 9.95
N GLY A 197 17.83 -22.17 9.05
CA GLY A 197 16.79 -22.69 8.15
C GLY A 197 16.29 -21.73 7.07
N VAL A 198 16.95 -20.58 6.86
CA VAL A 198 16.51 -19.55 5.92
C VAL A 198 17.15 -19.65 4.53
N TYR A 199 16.31 -19.45 3.52
CA TYR A 199 16.63 -19.33 2.10
C TYR A 199 16.27 -17.90 1.64
N PRO A 200 17.23 -16.96 1.60
CA PRO A 200 16.94 -15.59 1.18
C PRO A 200 16.48 -15.54 -0.28
N LEU A 201 15.42 -14.77 -0.57
CA LEU A 201 14.94 -14.59 -1.94
C LEU A 201 16.02 -13.91 -2.81
N PRO A 202 16.48 -14.54 -3.91
CA PRO A 202 17.37 -13.90 -4.87
C PRO A 202 16.78 -12.60 -5.44
N GLU A 203 17.63 -11.70 -5.93
CA GLU A 203 17.21 -10.37 -6.40
C GLU A 203 16.22 -10.44 -7.57
N ALA A 204 16.45 -11.37 -8.52
CA ALA A 204 15.52 -11.65 -9.62
C ALA A 204 14.16 -12.23 -9.15
N GLN A 205 14.09 -12.76 -7.93
CA GLN A 205 12.84 -13.16 -7.29
C GLN A 205 12.17 -11.97 -6.58
N ARG A 206 12.94 -11.18 -5.81
CA ARG A 206 12.49 -9.91 -5.20
C ARG A 206 11.89 -8.93 -6.22
N ASP A 207 12.49 -8.79 -7.40
CA ASP A 207 12.04 -7.89 -8.48
C ASP A 207 10.61 -8.19 -9.00
N ARG A 208 10.05 -9.37 -8.68
CA ARG A 208 8.64 -9.71 -9.00
C ARG A 208 7.62 -9.03 -8.08
N PHE A 209 7.99 -8.68 -6.84
CA PHE A 209 7.12 -7.92 -5.93
C PHE A 209 7.08 -6.45 -6.35
N LEU A 210 5.90 -5.85 -6.45
CA LEU A 210 5.77 -4.43 -6.79
C LEU A 210 6.40 -3.57 -5.70
N LEU A 211 6.04 -3.84 -4.45
CA LEU A 211 6.47 -3.11 -3.25
C LEU A 211 7.22 -4.04 -2.29
N LYS A 212 8.33 -3.55 -1.72
CA LYS A 212 8.82 -3.99 -0.41
C LYS A 212 8.48 -2.90 0.60
N VAL A 213 7.87 -3.26 1.72
CA VAL A 213 7.54 -2.35 2.82
C VAL A 213 8.25 -2.84 4.08
N ASP A 214 9.07 -1.99 4.70
CA ASP A 214 9.69 -2.27 6.00
C ASP A 214 8.71 -1.93 7.12
N VAL A 215 8.47 -2.89 8.02
CA VAL A 215 7.57 -2.75 9.18
C VAL A 215 8.42 -2.73 10.47
N PRO A 216 8.68 -1.55 11.06
CA PRO A 216 9.45 -1.43 12.29
C PRO A 216 8.64 -1.86 13.53
N TYR A 217 9.30 -1.92 14.69
CA TYR A 217 8.59 -1.93 15.97
C TYR A 217 7.75 -0.65 16.15
N PRO A 218 6.58 -0.73 16.79
CA PRO A 218 5.77 0.45 17.14
C PRO A 218 6.52 1.37 18.11
N ARG A 219 6.20 2.66 18.08
CA ARG A 219 6.70 3.65 19.04
C ARG A 219 5.95 3.54 20.36
N GLY A 220 6.50 4.06 21.46
CA GLY A 220 5.89 3.92 22.80
C GLY A 220 4.46 4.47 22.93
N ASN A 221 4.07 5.46 22.12
CA ASN A 221 2.69 5.96 22.02
C ASN A 221 1.75 4.99 21.27
N GLU A 222 2.27 4.29 20.27
CA GLU A 222 1.53 3.28 19.51
C GLU A 222 1.40 2.00 20.35
N GLU A 223 2.46 1.58 21.03
CA GLU A 223 2.46 0.43 21.95
C GLU A 223 1.44 0.59 23.09
N PHE A 224 1.31 1.80 23.65
CA PHE A 224 0.30 2.10 24.67
C PHE A 224 -1.14 2.04 24.12
N GLU A 225 -1.37 2.45 22.88
CA GLU A 225 -2.69 2.34 22.23
C GLU A 225 -2.97 0.90 21.76
N ILE A 226 -1.95 0.10 21.40
CA ILE A 226 -2.06 -1.35 21.18
C ILE A 226 -2.52 -2.03 22.47
N LEU A 227 -1.84 -1.77 23.60
CA LEU A 227 -2.25 -2.27 24.92
C LEU A 227 -3.72 -1.91 25.20
N ARG A 228 -4.08 -0.64 25.04
CA ARG A 228 -5.42 -0.14 25.29
C ARG A 228 -6.51 -0.77 24.40
N ARG A 229 -6.24 -1.03 23.12
CA ARG A 229 -7.21 -1.64 22.19
C ARG A 229 -7.30 -3.17 22.32
N MET A 230 -6.20 -3.83 22.66
CA MET A 230 -6.09 -5.29 22.55
C MET A 230 -6.25 -6.03 23.88
N SER A 231 -6.14 -5.36 25.04
CA SER A 231 -6.22 -6.00 26.37
C SER A 231 -7.61 -6.39 26.87
N VAL A 232 -8.70 -6.06 26.15
CA VAL A 232 -10.08 -6.37 26.59
C VAL A 232 -10.86 -7.10 25.49
N GLU A 233 -11.39 -6.36 24.51
CA GLU A 233 -12.12 -6.91 23.37
C GLU A 233 -11.49 -6.34 22.08
N PRO A 234 -10.61 -7.11 21.40
CA PRO A 234 -9.92 -6.63 20.20
C PRO A 234 -10.92 -6.22 19.10
N PRO A 235 -10.80 -5.03 18.51
CA PRO A 235 -11.72 -4.55 17.49
C PRO A 235 -11.66 -5.45 16.24
N THR A 236 -12.83 -5.80 15.71
CA THR A 236 -12.98 -6.54 14.46
C THR A 236 -13.10 -5.61 13.25
N ALA A 237 -12.57 -6.05 12.11
CA ALA A 237 -12.71 -5.35 10.84
C ALA A 237 -14.06 -5.68 10.18
N THR A 238 -14.72 -4.67 9.60
CA THR A 238 -15.97 -4.83 8.83
C THR A 238 -15.71 -4.68 7.33
N PRO A 239 -16.33 -5.49 6.46
CA PRO A 239 -16.30 -5.27 5.01
C PRO A 239 -16.79 -3.87 4.61
N VAL A 240 -16.09 -3.23 3.67
CA VAL A 240 -16.42 -1.92 3.06
C VAL A 240 -16.44 -2.02 1.54
N LEU A 241 -15.71 -2.99 0.97
CA LEU A 241 -15.54 -3.24 -0.45
C LEU A 241 -15.88 -4.70 -0.78
N ASP A 242 -15.87 -5.01 -2.08
CA ASP A 242 -16.01 -6.36 -2.62
C ASP A 242 -15.05 -6.57 -3.81
N PRO A 243 -14.81 -7.83 -4.24
CA PRO A 243 -13.94 -8.17 -5.37
C PRO A 243 -14.23 -7.43 -6.68
N GLU A 244 -15.49 -7.23 -7.07
CA GLU A 244 -15.84 -6.52 -8.30
C GLU A 244 -15.63 -5.01 -8.14
N LYS A 245 -15.90 -4.46 -6.94
CA LYS A 245 -15.60 -3.05 -6.65
C LYS A 245 -14.11 -2.76 -6.67
N ILE A 246 -13.28 -3.69 -6.23
CA ILE A 246 -11.82 -3.60 -6.43
C ILE A 246 -11.46 -3.65 -7.92
N ARG A 247 -12.09 -4.48 -8.74
CA ARG A 247 -11.84 -4.51 -10.19
C ARG A 247 -12.22 -3.20 -10.89
N GLU A 248 -13.30 -2.54 -10.47
CA GLU A 248 -13.61 -1.17 -10.92
C GLU A 248 -12.51 -0.17 -10.52
N LEU A 249 -12.11 -0.17 -9.25
CA LEU A 249 -11.12 0.77 -8.70
C LEU A 249 -9.71 0.54 -9.32
N GLN A 250 -9.34 -0.71 -9.55
CA GLN A 250 -8.15 -1.12 -10.31
C GLN A 250 -8.15 -0.62 -11.76
N LYS A 251 -9.33 -0.52 -12.40
CA LYS A 251 -9.45 0.09 -13.72
C LYS A 251 -9.31 1.62 -13.62
N LYS A 252 -10.03 2.27 -12.69
CA LYS A 252 -9.87 3.71 -12.45
C LYS A 252 -8.41 4.09 -12.17
N ALA A 253 -7.66 3.24 -11.45
CA ALA A 253 -6.23 3.43 -11.19
C ALA A 253 -5.39 3.34 -12.48
N SER A 254 -5.62 2.35 -13.36
CA SER A 254 -4.90 2.29 -14.65
C SER A 254 -5.22 3.47 -15.57
N ASP A 255 -6.41 4.05 -15.43
CA ASP A 255 -6.92 5.12 -16.29
C ASP A 255 -6.47 6.53 -15.81
N VAL A 256 -5.85 6.66 -14.62
CA VAL A 256 -5.26 7.91 -14.11
C VAL A 256 -4.21 8.46 -15.10
N PHE A 257 -4.28 9.75 -15.39
CA PHE A 257 -3.39 10.43 -16.32
C PHE A 257 -1.95 10.57 -15.78
N VAL A 258 -0.97 10.39 -16.65
CA VAL A 258 0.44 10.61 -16.36
C VAL A 258 1.00 11.53 -17.44
N HIS A 259 1.39 12.74 -17.06
CA HIS A 259 1.98 13.70 -17.99
C HIS A 259 3.39 13.25 -18.41
N ASN A 260 3.79 13.52 -19.67
CA ASN A 260 5.08 13.05 -20.21
C ASN A 260 6.27 13.42 -19.31
N LEU A 261 6.33 14.67 -18.81
CA LEU A 261 7.37 15.13 -17.89
C LEU A 261 7.47 14.30 -16.58
N VAL A 262 6.37 13.69 -16.12
CA VAL A 262 6.34 12.79 -14.95
C VAL A 262 6.83 11.39 -15.34
N ALA A 263 6.47 10.89 -16.53
CA ALA A 263 7.03 9.64 -17.06
C ALA A 263 8.54 9.75 -17.31
N GLU A 264 9.00 10.88 -17.86
CA GLU A 264 10.42 11.21 -18.01
C GLU A 264 11.14 11.30 -16.66
N TYR A 265 10.50 11.85 -15.63
CA TYR A 265 11.05 11.85 -14.26
C TYR A 265 11.20 10.43 -13.69
N ILE A 266 10.20 9.56 -13.88
CA ILE A 266 10.26 8.14 -13.51
C ILE A 266 11.42 7.43 -14.23
N VAL A 267 11.61 7.70 -15.53
CA VAL A 267 12.74 7.15 -16.30
C VAL A 267 14.07 7.69 -15.76
N ARG A 268 14.19 8.99 -15.47
CA ARG A 268 15.40 9.58 -14.87
C ARG A 268 15.75 8.98 -13.50
N LEU A 269 14.77 8.75 -12.63
CA LEU A 269 14.99 8.09 -11.34
C LEU A 269 15.54 6.66 -11.51
N VAL A 270 15.00 5.88 -12.45
CA VAL A 270 15.49 4.53 -12.72
C VAL A 270 16.87 4.54 -13.38
N MET A 271 17.12 5.46 -14.32
CA MET A 271 18.44 5.63 -14.94
C MET A 271 19.52 6.08 -13.94
N ALA A 272 19.18 6.92 -12.97
CA ALA A 272 20.08 7.31 -11.90
C ALA A 272 20.53 6.14 -11.00
N THR A 273 19.85 4.99 -11.01
CA THR A 273 20.35 3.76 -10.36
C THR A 273 21.35 2.97 -11.19
N ARG A 274 21.51 3.30 -12.48
CA ARG A 274 22.37 2.57 -13.45
C ARG A 274 23.57 3.40 -13.92
N THR A 275 23.36 4.70 -14.10
CA THR A 275 24.39 5.65 -14.53
C THR A 275 24.47 6.86 -13.57
N PRO A 276 24.60 6.66 -12.25
CA PRO A 276 24.46 7.73 -11.24
C PRO A 276 25.37 8.95 -11.46
N ALA A 277 26.55 8.77 -12.05
CA ALA A 277 27.44 9.86 -12.45
C ALA A 277 26.79 10.88 -13.42
N GLU A 278 25.90 10.44 -14.32
CA GLU A 278 25.14 11.32 -15.24
C GLU A 278 24.11 12.19 -14.52
N PHE A 279 23.78 11.84 -13.26
CA PHE A 279 22.80 12.51 -12.41
C PHE A 279 23.46 13.23 -11.22
N ASN A 280 24.74 13.60 -11.35
CA ASN A 280 25.57 14.26 -10.33
C ASN A 280 25.71 13.46 -9.02
N LEU A 281 25.68 12.12 -9.09
CA LEU A 281 25.91 11.20 -7.97
C LEU A 281 27.11 10.27 -8.23
N PRO A 282 28.31 10.78 -8.59
CA PRO A 282 29.43 9.96 -9.07
C PRO A 282 29.91 8.93 -8.04
N ASP A 283 29.78 9.22 -6.74
CA ASP A 283 30.14 8.34 -5.63
C ASP A 283 29.17 7.16 -5.44
N LEU A 284 27.94 7.24 -5.98
CA LEU A 284 27.05 6.07 -6.01
C LEU A 284 27.46 5.03 -7.08
N THR A 285 28.40 5.36 -7.97
CA THR A 285 28.85 4.45 -9.05
C THR A 285 29.61 3.24 -8.54
N SER A 286 30.31 3.34 -7.41
CA SER A 286 30.93 2.21 -6.70
C SER A 286 29.99 1.55 -5.70
N VAL A 287 28.98 2.28 -5.21
CA VAL A 287 27.97 1.77 -4.25
C VAL A 287 26.98 0.83 -4.92
N ILE A 288 26.52 1.15 -6.14
CA ILE A 288 25.51 0.35 -6.85
C ILE A 288 26.19 -0.62 -7.82
N GLN A 289 26.11 -1.92 -7.52
CA GLN A 289 26.59 -2.98 -8.41
C GLN A 289 25.59 -3.30 -9.52
N ILE A 290 24.28 -3.28 -9.22
CA ILE A 290 23.21 -3.45 -10.22
C ILE A 290 22.05 -2.50 -9.89
N GLY A 291 21.69 -1.65 -10.86
CA GLY A 291 20.56 -0.75 -10.77
C GLY A 291 19.20 -1.41 -11.04
N CYS A 292 18.12 -0.66 -10.80
CA CYS A 292 16.74 -1.11 -10.94
C CYS A 292 16.43 -1.65 -12.35
N SER A 293 15.68 -2.75 -12.44
CA SER A 293 15.17 -3.29 -13.71
C SER A 293 14.03 -2.42 -14.29
N PRO A 294 13.61 -2.62 -15.56
CA PRO A 294 12.43 -1.96 -16.13
C PRO A 294 11.12 -2.19 -15.35
N ARG A 295 11.06 -3.21 -14.47
CA ARG A 295 9.91 -3.40 -13.56
C ARG A 295 9.77 -2.24 -12.57
N ALA A 296 10.86 -1.56 -12.19
CA ALA A 296 10.79 -0.33 -11.41
C ALA A 296 10.07 0.79 -12.18
N THR A 297 10.39 0.99 -13.46
CA THR A 297 9.75 2.02 -14.30
C THR A 297 8.24 1.81 -14.40
N LEU A 298 7.80 0.58 -14.65
CA LEU A 298 6.37 0.23 -14.70
C LEU A 298 5.72 0.29 -13.31
N GLY A 299 6.44 -0.15 -12.28
CA GLY A 299 5.96 -0.17 -10.90
C GLY A 299 5.75 1.23 -10.31
N LEU A 300 6.67 2.16 -10.56
CA LEU A 300 6.56 3.56 -10.16
C LEU A 300 5.32 4.21 -10.80
N VAL A 301 5.07 3.96 -12.09
CA VAL A 301 3.84 4.44 -12.77
C VAL A 301 2.59 3.83 -12.14
N ALA A 302 2.56 2.52 -11.91
CA ALA A 302 1.37 1.84 -11.39
C ALA A 302 1.06 2.23 -9.93
N ALA A 303 2.07 2.30 -9.07
CA ALA A 303 1.93 2.68 -7.67
C ALA A 303 1.58 4.18 -7.51
N ALA A 304 2.22 5.08 -8.25
CA ALA A 304 1.91 6.51 -8.20
C ALA A 304 0.49 6.82 -8.74
N ARG A 305 0.02 6.06 -9.74
CA ARG A 305 -1.39 6.11 -10.20
C ARG A 305 -2.38 5.67 -9.13
N ALA A 306 -2.10 4.57 -8.44
CA ALA A 306 -2.94 4.10 -7.33
C ALA A 306 -2.97 5.11 -6.16
N LEU A 307 -1.84 5.70 -5.81
CA LEU A 307 -1.74 6.74 -4.77
C LEU A 307 -2.49 8.03 -5.18
N ALA A 308 -2.41 8.44 -6.44
CA ALA A 308 -3.20 9.56 -6.96
C ALA A 308 -4.72 9.29 -6.86
N LEU A 309 -5.18 8.06 -7.14
CA LEU A 309 -6.57 7.65 -6.97
C LEU A 309 -7.02 7.67 -5.50
N ILE A 310 -6.19 7.16 -4.57
CA ILE A 310 -6.44 7.22 -3.12
C ILE A 310 -6.58 8.67 -2.64
N HIS A 311 -5.78 9.58 -3.22
CA HIS A 311 -5.86 11.03 -3.01
C HIS A 311 -6.99 11.74 -3.79
N GLY A 312 -7.84 11.03 -4.54
CA GLY A 312 -9.00 11.59 -5.25
C GLY A 312 -8.68 12.39 -6.51
N ARG A 313 -7.46 12.25 -7.03
CA ARG A 313 -7.03 12.86 -8.28
C ARG A 313 -7.20 11.90 -9.44
N ASP A 314 -7.22 12.48 -10.62
CA ASP A 314 -7.26 11.85 -11.94
C ASP A 314 -5.93 12.02 -12.70
N TYR A 315 -4.93 12.66 -12.09
CA TYR A 315 -3.56 12.79 -12.58
C TYR A 315 -2.50 12.52 -11.50
N VAL A 316 -1.35 11.97 -11.92
CA VAL A 316 -0.16 11.77 -11.08
C VAL A 316 0.67 13.05 -10.96
N LEU A 317 1.14 13.34 -9.74
CA LEU A 317 2.13 14.38 -9.43
C LEU A 317 3.52 13.77 -9.20
N PRO A 318 4.62 14.53 -9.38
CA PRO A 318 5.96 14.07 -9.04
C PRO A 318 6.08 13.60 -7.59
N THR A 319 5.35 14.23 -6.66
CA THR A 319 5.32 13.84 -5.24
C THR A 319 4.76 12.44 -5.00
N ASP A 320 3.85 11.94 -5.86
CA ASP A 320 3.33 10.57 -5.74
C ASP A 320 4.41 9.56 -6.11
N VAL A 321 5.18 9.86 -7.17
CA VAL A 321 6.34 9.06 -7.59
C VAL A 321 7.39 9.01 -6.49
N GLN A 322 7.67 10.15 -5.85
CA GLN A 322 8.62 10.25 -4.74
C GLN A 322 8.14 9.45 -3.51
N ALA A 323 6.85 9.52 -3.18
CA ALA A 323 6.27 8.80 -2.04
C ALA A 323 6.33 7.26 -2.18
N VAL A 324 6.18 6.73 -3.40
CA VAL A 324 6.32 5.28 -3.67
C VAL A 324 7.74 4.86 -4.07
N ALA A 325 8.68 5.81 -4.24
CA ALA A 325 10.00 5.52 -4.81
C ALA A 325 10.80 4.53 -3.98
N ARG A 326 10.86 4.73 -2.66
CA ARG A 326 11.56 3.83 -1.72
C ARG A 326 11.04 2.40 -1.87
N ASP A 327 9.74 2.21 -1.68
CA ASP A 327 9.12 0.89 -1.58
C ASP A 327 9.10 0.15 -2.94
N VAL A 328 9.16 0.88 -4.06
CA VAL A 328 9.29 0.30 -5.41
C VAL A 328 10.75 0.03 -5.80
N MET A 329 11.72 0.86 -5.40
CA MET A 329 13.10 0.79 -5.92
C MET A 329 14.07 0.07 -4.97
N ALA A 330 13.92 0.17 -3.65
CA ALA A 330 14.96 -0.25 -2.70
C ALA A 330 15.25 -1.76 -2.73
N HIS A 331 14.26 -2.62 -2.99
CA HIS A 331 14.46 -4.06 -3.15
C HIS A 331 14.95 -4.48 -4.55
N ARG A 332 15.06 -3.54 -5.48
CA ARG A 332 15.50 -3.73 -6.88
C ARG A 332 16.93 -3.24 -7.15
N ILE A 333 17.62 -2.74 -6.13
CA ILE A 333 19.03 -2.32 -6.20
C ILE A 333 19.90 -3.41 -5.55
N VAL A 334 21.08 -3.62 -6.13
CA VAL A 334 22.15 -4.47 -5.60
C VAL A 334 23.35 -3.58 -5.29
N LEU A 335 23.89 -3.71 -4.08
CA LEU A 335 25.02 -2.92 -3.61
C LEU A 335 26.34 -3.69 -3.78
N GLY A 336 27.43 -2.98 -4.05
CA GLY A 336 28.77 -3.57 -4.06
C GLY A 336 29.21 -4.03 -2.66
N PHE A 337 30.11 -5.01 -2.60
CA PHE A 337 30.58 -5.61 -1.33
C PHE A 337 31.08 -4.58 -0.32
N ASP A 338 31.84 -3.57 -0.77
CA ASP A 338 32.38 -2.52 0.11
C ASP A 338 31.25 -1.68 0.74
N ALA A 339 30.22 -1.32 -0.04
CA ALA A 339 29.08 -0.58 0.47
C ALA A 339 28.22 -1.40 1.46
N VAL A 340 28.17 -2.73 1.30
CA VAL A 340 27.54 -3.62 2.30
C VAL A 340 28.38 -3.67 3.58
N ALA A 341 29.71 -3.71 3.48
CA ALA A 341 30.61 -3.66 4.64
C ALA A 341 30.52 -2.31 5.39
N ASP A 342 30.37 -1.20 4.67
CA ASP A 342 30.13 0.15 5.21
C ASP A 342 28.68 0.34 5.74
N ASN A 343 27.85 -0.71 5.75
CA ASN A 343 26.45 -0.70 6.21
C ASN A 343 25.54 0.29 5.45
N VAL A 344 25.84 0.58 4.18
CA VAL A 344 24.96 1.37 3.30
C VAL A 344 23.70 0.57 2.99
N SER A 345 22.53 1.17 3.16
CA SER A 345 21.24 0.57 2.78
C SER A 345 20.78 1.02 1.39
N THR A 346 20.06 0.14 0.67
CA THR A 346 19.44 0.51 -0.61
C THR A 346 18.37 1.59 -0.44
N THR A 347 17.72 1.67 0.72
CA THR A 347 16.81 2.75 1.11
C THR A 347 17.49 4.12 1.03
N GLN A 348 18.63 4.31 1.70
CA GLN A 348 19.39 5.57 1.67
C GLN A 348 19.85 5.93 0.24
N VAL A 349 20.21 4.93 -0.57
CA VAL A 349 20.57 5.13 -1.98
C VAL A 349 19.38 5.66 -2.79
N VAL A 350 18.18 5.11 -2.62
CA VAL A 350 16.96 5.60 -3.29
C VAL A 350 16.57 6.99 -2.80
N GLU A 351 16.57 7.23 -1.49
CA GLU A 351 16.25 8.54 -0.90
C GLU A 351 17.17 9.64 -1.45
N ARG A 352 18.47 9.35 -1.57
CA ARG A 352 19.46 10.28 -2.15
C ARG A 352 19.26 10.51 -3.65
N ILE A 353 18.93 9.47 -4.42
CA ILE A 353 18.57 9.60 -5.84
C ILE A 353 17.32 10.47 -6.01
N VAL A 354 16.28 10.23 -5.19
CA VAL A 354 15.03 10.99 -5.20
C VAL A 354 15.24 12.47 -4.84
N ALA A 355 16.14 12.76 -3.88
CA ALA A 355 16.49 14.12 -3.49
C ALA A 355 17.32 14.88 -4.54
N MET A 356 18.21 14.19 -5.27
CA MET A 356 19.14 14.82 -6.21
C MET A 356 18.59 14.94 -7.64
N VAL A 357 17.78 13.97 -8.12
CA VAL A 357 17.18 14.03 -9.46
C VAL A 357 15.98 14.99 -9.42
N PRO A 358 16.01 16.15 -10.12
CA PRO A 358 15.00 17.17 -9.94
C PRO A 358 13.64 16.75 -10.54
N PRO A 359 12.53 16.93 -9.81
CA PRO A 359 11.18 16.76 -10.36
C PRO A 359 10.90 17.82 -11.45
N PRO A 360 9.98 17.57 -12.38
CA PRO A 360 9.66 18.51 -13.45
C PRO A 360 8.95 19.76 -12.90
N THR A 361 9.43 20.94 -13.30
CA THR A 361 8.79 22.21 -12.96
C THR A 361 7.66 22.55 -13.95
N PRO A 362 6.51 23.08 -13.49
CA PRO A 362 5.47 23.57 -14.39
C PRO A 362 5.93 24.85 -15.11
N VAL A 363 6.19 24.78 -16.41
CA VAL A 363 6.51 25.95 -17.24
C VAL A 363 5.20 26.67 -17.59
N TRP A 364 4.85 27.67 -16.77
CA TRP A 364 3.72 28.57 -17.04
C TRP A 364 4.11 29.54 -18.16
N ASN A 365 3.55 29.34 -19.37
CA ASN A 365 3.74 30.26 -20.50
C ASN A 365 2.99 31.59 -20.28
N SER A 366 3.62 32.53 -19.57
CA SER A 366 3.12 33.92 -19.41
C SER A 366 3.06 34.69 -20.73
N ASP A 367 3.98 34.40 -21.65
CA ASP A 367 4.28 35.27 -22.80
C ASP A 367 3.37 35.07 -24.02
N ARG A 368 2.12 34.65 -23.80
CA ARG A 368 1.04 34.75 -24.80
C ARG A 368 0.14 35.98 -24.63
N GLY A 369 0.31 36.77 -23.58
CA GLY A 369 -0.48 37.99 -23.34
C GLY A 369 0.02 39.27 -24.03
N SER A 370 1.27 39.28 -24.53
CA SER A 370 2.01 40.52 -24.82
C SER A 370 2.17 40.90 -26.30
N GLN A 371 1.64 40.10 -27.25
CA GLN A 371 1.77 40.36 -28.70
C GLN A 371 0.50 40.85 -29.42
N GLN A 372 -0.55 41.24 -28.70
CA GLN A 372 -1.75 41.86 -29.30
C GLN A 372 -2.12 43.19 -28.63
N HIS A 373 -1.34 44.24 -28.94
CA HIS A 373 -1.82 45.63 -29.13
C HIS A 373 -0.67 46.52 -29.65
N GLN A 374 -0.51 46.60 -30.98
CA GLN A 374 0.15 47.74 -31.63
C GLN A 374 -0.94 48.67 -32.17
N PRO A 375 -1.08 49.91 -31.64
CA PRO A 375 -2.00 50.89 -32.21
C PRO A 375 -1.54 51.31 -33.61
N GLN A 376 -2.45 51.36 -34.57
CA GLN A 376 -2.17 51.97 -35.87
C GLN A 376 -1.95 53.48 -35.69
N PRO A 377 -0.89 54.08 -36.28
CA PRO A 377 -0.72 55.52 -36.27
C PRO A 377 -1.71 56.19 -37.22
N ASN A 378 -2.65 56.95 -36.67
CA ASN A 378 -3.51 57.83 -37.47
C ASN A 378 -2.66 58.85 -38.23
N TYR A 379 -2.83 58.92 -39.55
CA TYR A 379 -2.40 60.06 -40.35
C TYR A 379 -3.62 60.88 -40.81
N ARG A 380 -3.41 62.19 -40.94
CA ARG A 380 -4.31 63.15 -41.58
C ARG A 380 -3.81 63.45 -42.99
#